data_AF-A0A954LLR9-F1
#
_entry.id   AF-A0A954LLR9-F1
#
_cell.length_a   1.000
_cell.length_b   1.000
_cell.length_c   1.000
_cell.angle_alpha   90.00
_cell.angle_beta   90.00
_cell.angle_gamma   90.00
#
_symmetry.space_group_name_H-M   'P 1'
#
loop_
_entity.id
_entity.type
_entity.pdbx_description
1 polymer ?
#
loop_
_entity_poly.entity_id
_entity_poly.type
_entity_poly.pdbx_seq_one_letter_code
_entity_poly.pdbx_strand_id
1 'polypeptide(L)'
;MSQSPDKISPSPKPKRTGCWIALGLGLGVVCGILFGEYCEFLQVVGRAYVGFLQMTVLPYLAVSLVAKLGRLNAVKARQLGARGFVALLCLWGIGILIVTLASAILPPMEGASFFQSANLQSETSTPDFFATFIPTNIFRSLSEEFVPAVVVFCVFCGIALISLPEKEPLLNFLDLCSQVISRINLFLVRLAPIGLFALTASAAGTLHIDELSRLQAYLLLYGFVCLITVFGVLPLFVCSLTRIGYWDLLRAAQEPLYTAIATGKLFVALPQIVEKCEWLINQEAPETHPTEEATANVLVPLAYPFPHLGKILSFVFISFSAWYVGQELTPTQTLVMAGTGTVSSFASPLVTIPYLLDQFQLPQDLIGLFILPGFMTMRLGDMVGVMHMIALTVIVY
;
A
#
# COMPACT_ATOMS: atom_id res chain seq x y z
N MET A 1 3.50 6.88 55.17
CA MET A 1 4.28 7.60 54.13
C MET A 1 3.63 7.33 52.79
N SER A 2 2.95 8.34 52.26
CA SER A 2 2.17 8.30 51.02
C SER A 2 3.12 8.39 49.82
N GLN A 3 3.23 7.32 49.02
CA GLN A 3 3.89 7.38 47.72
C GLN A 3 2.89 7.90 46.68
N SER A 4 3.23 9.04 46.09
CA SER A 4 2.52 9.65 44.95
C SER A 4 2.52 8.70 43.76
N PRO A 5 1.42 8.56 43.01
CA PRO A 5 1.42 7.82 41.75
C PRO A 5 2.31 8.54 40.73
N ASP A 6 3.18 7.75 40.08
CA ASP A 6 4.04 8.18 38.99
C ASP A 6 3.23 8.86 37.89
N LYS A 7 3.58 10.12 37.60
CA LYS A 7 3.10 10.84 36.42
C LYS A 7 3.59 10.11 35.18
N ILE A 8 2.66 9.46 34.48
CA ILE A 8 2.83 9.03 33.09
C ILE A 8 3.32 10.26 32.31
N SER A 9 4.56 10.19 31.82
CA SER A 9 5.14 11.23 31.00
C SER A 9 4.36 11.33 29.69
N PRO A 10 4.07 12.55 29.19
CA PRO A 10 3.30 12.69 27.96
C PRO A 10 4.10 12.11 26.79
N SER A 11 3.49 11.21 26.02
CA SER A 11 4.02 10.70 24.75
C SER A 11 4.55 11.85 23.89
N PRO A 12 5.75 11.76 23.29
CA PRO A 12 6.33 12.87 22.57
C PRO A 12 5.47 13.22 21.34
N LYS A 13 5.03 14.48 21.26
CA LYS A 13 4.23 15.02 20.14
C LYS A 13 4.92 14.76 18.79
N PRO A 14 4.22 14.26 17.75
CA PRO A 14 4.78 14.11 16.42
C PRO A 14 4.80 15.47 15.72
N LYS A 15 5.86 16.27 15.85
CA LYS A 15 5.84 17.66 15.30
C LYS A 15 7.05 18.13 14.50
N ARG A 16 8.06 17.31 14.21
CA ARG A 16 9.20 17.76 13.37
C ARG A 16 9.60 16.82 12.23
N THR A 17 9.52 15.50 12.42
CA THR A 17 10.03 14.54 11.43
C THR A 17 9.32 14.62 10.08
N GLY A 18 8.00 14.76 10.06
CA GLY A 18 7.22 14.90 8.81
C GLY A 18 7.62 16.12 7.96
N CYS A 19 7.91 17.26 8.59
CA CYS A 19 8.38 18.46 7.86
C CYS A 19 9.78 18.25 7.27
N TRP A 20 10.69 17.60 8.00
CA TRP A 20 12.02 17.29 7.48
C TRP A 20 11.99 16.31 6.32
N ILE A 21 11.09 15.33 6.39
CA ILE A 21 10.87 14.38 5.31
C ILE A 21 10.34 15.10 4.06
N ALA A 22 9.29 15.94 4.21
CA ALA A 22 8.75 16.71 3.10
C ALA A 22 9.80 17.64 2.48
N LEU A 23 10.63 18.26 3.31
CA LEU A 23 11.73 19.11 2.85
C LEU A 23 12.80 18.30 2.10
N GLY A 24 13.19 17.12 2.61
CA GLY A 24 14.12 16.23 1.93
C GLY A 24 13.60 15.77 0.56
N LEU A 25 12.32 15.40 0.47
CA LEU A 25 11.68 15.04 -0.78
C LEU A 25 11.65 16.22 -1.77
N GLY A 26 11.21 17.40 -1.33
CA GLY A 26 11.14 18.59 -2.19
C GLY A 26 12.52 19.02 -2.71
N LEU A 27 13.53 19.05 -1.84
CA LEU A 27 14.91 19.34 -2.24
C LEU A 27 15.47 18.28 -3.19
N GLY A 28 15.11 17.01 -2.99
CA GLY A 28 15.56 15.93 -3.85
C GLY A 28 15.01 16.09 -5.27
N VAL A 29 13.71 16.33 -5.42
CA VAL A 29 13.09 16.60 -6.73
C VAL A 29 13.74 17.79 -7.43
N VAL A 30 13.91 18.91 -6.73
CA VAL A 30 14.57 20.10 -7.30
C VAL A 30 16.01 19.79 -7.73
N CYS A 31 16.76 19.05 -6.91
CA CYS A 31 18.12 18.63 -7.23
C CYS A 31 18.16 17.73 -8.48
N GLY A 32 17.29 16.72 -8.57
CA GLY A 32 17.21 15.84 -9.73
C GLY A 32 16.89 16.57 -11.02
N ILE A 33 15.95 17.52 -11.00
CA ILE A 33 15.60 18.32 -12.20
C ILE A 33 16.76 19.24 -12.62
N LEU A 34 17.48 19.83 -11.67
CA LEU A 34 18.57 20.78 -11.97
C LEU A 34 19.86 20.09 -12.41
N PHE A 35 20.20 18.94 -11.82
CA PHE A 35 21.47 18.26 -12.02
C PHE A 35 21.37 16.99 -12.89
N GLY A 36 20.15 16.52 -13.21
CA GLY A 36 19.92 15.42 -14.15
C GLY A 36 20.71 14.16 -13.79
N GLU A 37 21.44 13.63 -14.78
CA GLU A 37 22.25 12.41 -14.67
C GLU A 37 23.33 12.48 -13.57
N TYR A 38 23.80 13.67 -13.19
CA TYR A 38 24.77 13.80 -12.09
C TYR A 38 24.21 13.33 -10.74
N CYS A 39 22.88 13.20 -10.59
CA CYS A 39 22.27 12.65 -9.39
C CYS A 39 22.25 11.11 -9.33
N GLU A 40 22.76 10.40 -10.35
CA GLU A 40 22.75 8.94 -10.39
C GLU A 40 23.49 8.30 -9.20
N PHE A 41 24.61 8.89 -8.73
CA PHE A 41 25.34 8.34 -7.59
C PHE A 41 24.52 8.32 -6.29
N LEU A 42 23.51 9.19 -6.14
CA LEU A 42 22.62 9.20 -4.99
C LEU A 42 21.73 7.95 -4.96
N GLN A 43 21.56 7.26 -6.09
CA GLN A 43 20.81 6.01 -6.15
C GLN A 43 21.36 4.96 -5.17
N VAL A 44 22.68 4.92 -4.93
CA VAL A 44 23.31 4.00 -3.97
C VAL A 44 22.80 4.27 -2.56
N VAL A 45 22.77 5.54 -2.14
CA VAL A 45 22.27 5.96 -0.83
C VAL A 45 20.78 5.66 -0.71
N GLY A 46 20.02 5.94 -1.76
CA GLY A 46 18.59 5.67 -1.79
C GLY A 46 18.27 4.17 -1.70
N ARG A 47 18.96 3.33 -2.47
CA ARG A 47 18.82 1.87 -2.42
C ARG A 47 19.21 1.31 -1.05
N ALA A 48 20.28 1.81 -0.44
CA ALA A 48 20.67 1.42 0.91
C ALA A 48 19.56 1.73 1.92
N TYR A 49 18.95 2.92 1.82
CA TYR A 49 17.82 3.31 2.69
C TYR A 49 16.62 2.38 2.52
N VAL A 50 16.22 2.07 1.27
CA VAL A 50 15.13 1.10 1.01
C VAL A 50 15.48 -0.27 1.57
N GLY A 51 16.71 -0.73 1.38
CA GLY A 51 17.20 -2.01 1.90
C GLY A 51 17.11 -2.10 3.42
N PHE A 52 17.48 -1.04 4.15
CA PHE A 52 17.32 -0.99 5.61
C PHE A 52 15.88 -1.14 6.06
N LEU A 53 14.93 -0.49 5.35
CA LEU A 53 13.52 -0.65 5.67
C LEU A 53 12.99 -2.04 5.30
N GLN A 54 13.36 -2.58 4.14
CA GLN A 54 12.93 -3.93 3.74
C GLN A 54 13.43 -5.00 4.71
N MET A 55 14.64 -4.84 5.26
CA MET A 55 15.24 -5.75 6.24
C MET A 55 14.36 -5.93 7.49
N THR A 56 13.65 -4.90 7.94
CA THR A 56 12.86 -4.93 9.16
C THR A 56 11.41 -5.33 8.94
N VAL A 57 10.84 -5.07 7.75
CA VAL A 57 9.40 -5.21 7.53
C VAL A 57 8.95 -6.67 7.57
N LEU A 58 9.59 -7.59 6.84
CA LEU A 58 9.12 -8.98 6.76
C LEU A 58 9.23 -9.72 8.10
N PRO A 59 10.36 -9.62 8.83
CA PRO A 59 10.46 -10.19 10.18
C PRO A 59 9.46 -9.56 11.14
N TYR A 60 9.26 -8.24 11.08
CA TYR A 60 8.27 -7.55 11.91
C TYR A 60 6.87 -8.10 11.66
N LEU A 61 6.45 -8.17 10.39
CA LEU A 61 5.14 -8.67 9.98
C LEU A 61 4.91 -10.10 10.48
N ALA A 62 5.87 -10.99 10.28
CA ALA A 62 5.72 -12.39 10.66
C ALA A 62 5.58 -12.56 12.18
N VAL A 63 6.46 -11.90 12.94
CA VAL A 63 6.47 -12.00 14.40
C VAL A 63 5.27 -11.30 15.03
N SER A 64 4.94 -10.08 14.57
CA SER A 64 3.84 -9.30 15.12
C SER A 64 2.49 -9.96 14.85
N LEU A 65 2.25 -10.44 13.63
CA LEU A 65 0.97 -11.04 13.29
C LEU A 65 0.72 -12.33 14.07
N VAL A 66 1.72 -13.21 14.18
CA VAL A 66 1.61 -14.46 14.97
C VAL A 66 1.36 -14.15 16.45
N ALA A 67 2.15 -13.24 17.04
CA ALA A 67 2.02 -12.88 18.45
C ALA A 67 0.65 -12.27 18.75
N LYS A 68 0.26 -11.26 17.98
CA LYS A 68 -0.92 -10.45 18.25
C LYS A 68 -2.21 -11.20 17.96
N LEU A 69 -2.25 -11.99 16.88
CA LEU A 69 -3.40 -12.85 16.58
C LEU A 69 -3.53 -13.98 17.62
N GLY A 70 -2.41 -14.57 18.06
CA GLY A 70 -2.39 -15.62 19.08
C GLY A 70 -2.87 -15.19 20.46
N ARG A 71 -2.77 -13.90 20.79
CA ARG A 71 -3.33 -13.30 22.03
C ARG A 71 -4.84 -13.09 21.99
N LEU A 72 -5.47 -13.09 20.81
CA LEU A 72 -6.91 -12.89 20.72
C LEU A 72 -7.67 -14.13 21.20
N ASN A 73 -8.88 -13.89 21.70
CA ASN A 73 -9.87 -14.95 21.87
C ASN A 73 -10.53 -15.28 20.53
N ALA A 74 -10.96 -16.52 20.32
CA ALA A 74 -11.56 -16.97 19.06
C ALA A 74 -12.75 -16.11 18.60
N VAL A 75 -13.58 -15.65 19.55
CA VAL A 75 -14.72 -14.77 19.27
C VAL A 75 -14.25 -13.41 18.73
N LYS A 76 -13.26 -12.79 19.38
CA LYS A 76 -12.72 -11.47 18.99
C LYS A 76 -11.99 -11.55 17.66
N ALA A 77 -11.21 -12.62 17.42
CA ALA A 77 -10.55 -12.87 16.14
C ALA A 77 -11.57 -13.02 14.99
N ARG A 78 -12.67 -13.77 15.20
CA ARG A 78 -13.74 -13.92 14.20
C ARG A 78 -14.44 -12.60 13.92
N GLN A 79 -14.79 -11.84 14.96
CA GLN A 79 -15.44 -10.53 14.80
C GLN A 79 -14.54 -9.55 14.04
N LEU A 80 -13.26 -9.48 14.40
CA LEU A 80 -12.28 -8.61 13.75
C LEU A 80 -12.09 -9.00 12.28
N GLY A 81 -11.95 -10.30 11.99
CA GLY A 81 -11.85 -10.79 10.62
C GLY A 81 -13.09 -10.50 9.78
N ALA A 82 -14.30 -10.70 10.33
CA ALA A 82 -15.54 -10.42 9.63
C ALA A 82 -15.73 -8.93 9.33
N ARG A 83 -15.51 -8.05 10.33
CA ARG A 83 -15.59 -6.60 10.16
C ARG A 83 -14.52 -6.10 9.18
N GLY A 84 -13.30 -6.59 9.31
CA GLY A 84 -12.18 -6.30 8.40
C GLY A 84 -12.51 -6.68 6.96
N PHE A 85 -13.06 -7.87 6.75
CA PHE A 85 -13.45 -8.33 5.42
C PHE A 85 -14.59 -7.49 4.81
N VAL A 86 -15.61 -7.14 5.59
CA VAL A 86 -16.69 -6.25 5.13
C VAL A 86 -16.14 -4.87 4.76
N ALA A 87 -15.30 -4.29 5.61
CA ALA A 87 -14.67 -2.99 5.33
C ALA A 87 -13.79 -3.03 4.06
N LEU A 88 -13.05 -4.13 3.86
CA LEU A 88 -12.26 -4.35 2.66
C LEU A 88 -13.15 -4.41 1.40
N LEU A 89 -14.26 -5.15 1.43
CA LEU A 89 -15.20 -5.21 0.31
C LEU A 89 -15.81 -3.83 -0.01
N CYS A 90 -16.15 -3.05 1.01
CA CYS A 90 -16.63 -1.67 0.83
C CYS A 90 -15.56 -0.80 0.14
N LEU A 91 -14.30 -0.90 0.59
CA LEU A 91 -13.20 -0.16 -0.03
C LEU A 91 -12.94 -0.61 -1.47
N TRP A 92 -13.02 -1.91 -1.78
CA TRP A 92 -12.94 -2.40 -3.16
C TRP A 92 -14.08 -1.86 -4.03
N GLY A 93 -15.30 -1.84 -3.52
CA GLY A 93 -16.44 -1.23 -4.18
C GLY A 93 -16.20 0.24 -4.52
N ILE A 94 -15.64 1.01 -3.58
CA ILE A 94 -15.23 2.40 -3.81
C ILE A 94 -14.17 2.48 -4.93
N GLY A 95 -13.15 1.62 -4.91
CA GLY A 95 -12.10 1.61 -5.94
C GLY A 95 -12.62 1.31 -7.32
N ILE A 96 -13.45 0.27 -7.43
CA ILE A 96 -14.10 -0.13 -8.68
C ILE A 96 -14.98 1.00 -9.22
N LEU A 97 -15.73 1.67 -8.33
CA LEU A 97 -16.53 2.83 -8.71
C LEU A 97 -15.64 3.97 -9.21
N ILE A 98 -14.54 4.28 -8.51
CA ILE A 98 -13.60 5.33 -8.94
C ILE A 98 -13.00 5.01 -10.31
N VAL A 99 -12.56 3.77 -10.56
CA VAL A 99 -12.05 3.35 -11.89
C VAL A 99 -13.11 3.54 -12.97
N THR A 100 -14.35 3.13 -12.68
CA THR A 100 -15.48 3.26 -13.62
C THR A 100 -15.77 4.72 -13.94
N LEU A 101 -15.82 5.59 -12.93
CA LEU A 101 -16.04 7.03 -13.10
C LEU A 101 -14.87 7.71 -13.81
N ALA A 102 -13.63 7.35 -13.46
CA ALA A 102 -12.42 7.90 -14.09
C ALA A 102 -12.39 7.58 -15.59
N SER A 103 -12.85 6.39 -15.97
CA SER A 103 -12.92 5.97 -17.37
C SER A 103 -13.91 6.83 -18.18
N ALA A 104 -14.98 7.31 -17.54
CA ALA A 104 -15.96 8.19 -18.18
C ALA A 104 -15.48 9.64 -18.37
N ILE A 105 -14.37 10.03 -17.74
CA ILE A 105 -13.74 11.36 -17.92
C ILE A 105 -12.96 11.43 -19.24
N LEU A 106 -12.56 10.27 -19.80
CA LEU A 106 -11.85 10.22 -21.08
C LEU A 106 -12.77 10.74 -22.20
N PRO A 107 -12.33 11.71 -23.02
CA PRO A 107 -13.16 12.28 -24.07
C PRO A 107 -13.44 11.25 -25.17
N PRO A 108 -14.62 11.25 -25.82
CA PRO A 108 -14.88 10.37 -26.95
C PRO A 108 -13.87 10.63 -28.07
N MET A 109 -13.30 9.58 -28.63
CA MET A 109 -12.28 9.69 -29.69
C MET A 109 -12.93 9.58 -31.06
N GLU A 110 -12.96 10.70 -31.80
CA GLU A 110 -13.20 10.67 -33.24
C GLU A 110 -11.89 10.31 -33.97
N GLY A 111 -11.60 9.01 -34.12
CA GLY A 111 -10.69 8.54 -35.19
C GLY A 111 -9.30 8.01 -34.83
N ALA A 112 -9.13 7.16 -33.82
CA ALA A 112 -7.85 6.45 -33.61
C ALA A 112 -7.84 5.03 -34.22
N SER A 113 -7.92 4.94 -35.54
CA SER A 113 -7.53 3.73 -36.28
C SER A 113 -6.01 3.72 -36.48
N PHE A 114 -5.23 3.50 -35.40
CA PHE A 114 -3.76 3.50 -35.48
C PHE A 114 -3.09 2.18 -35.12
N PHE A 115 -3.84 1.16 -34.67
CA PHE A 115 -3.29 -0.17 -34.41
C PHE A 115 -4.15 -1.25 -35.07
N GLN A 116 -3.73 -1.68 -36.27
CA GLN A 116 -4.25 -2.89 -36.90
C GLN A 116 -3.50 -4.07 -36.26
N SER A 117 -4.21 -4.89 -35.49
CA SER A 117 -3.67 -6.00 -34.71
C SER A 117 -2.97 -7.03 -35.61
N ALA A 118 -1.64 -7.09 -35.57
CA ALA A 118 -0.89 -8.22 -36.08
C ALA A 118 -0.91 -9.34 -35.02
N ASN A 119 -1.67 -10.40 -35.29
CA ASN A 119 -1.67 -11.74 -34.70
C ASN A 119 -1.15 -11.87 -33.25
N LEU A 120 -2.09 -11.91 -32.30
CA LEU A 120 -1.83 -12.34 -30.92
C LEU A 120 -2.11 -13.84 -30.79
N GLN A 121 -1.07 -14.66 -30.92
CA GLN A 121 -0.97 -15.89 -30.15
C GLN A 121 0.07 -15.66 -29.06
N SER A 122 -0.40 -15.41 -27.85
CA SER A 122 0.42 -15.43 -26.64
C SER A 122 -0.24 -16.38 -25.66
N GLU A 123 0.54 -17.33 -25.14
CA GLU A 123 0.07 -18.37 -24.23
C GLU A 123 -0.59 -17.75 -22.99
N THR A 124 -1.88 -18.06 -22.82
CA THR A 124 -2.67 -17.70 -21.66
C THR A 124 -2.09 -18.40 -20.43
N SER A 125 -1.41 -17.65 -19.56
CA SER A 125 -1.20 -18.09 -18.18
C SER A 125 -2.26 -17.42 -17.31
N THR A 126 -3.34 -18.16 -17.03
CA THR A 126 -4.25 -17.77 -15.95
C THR A 126 -3.42 -17.68 -14.67
N PRO A 127 -3.42 -16.54 -13.94
CA PRO A 127 -2.65 -16.43 -12.71
C PRO A 127 -3.04 -17.57 -11.77
N ASP A 128 -2.07 -18.41 -11.39
CA ASP A 128 -2.33 -19.50 -10.44
C ASP A 128 -2.44 -18.92 -9.02
N PHE A 129 -3.67 -18.58 -8.66
CA PHE A 129 -4.00 -18.04 -7.34
C PHE A 129 -3.69 -19.04 -6.22
N PHE A 130 -3.81 -20.35 -6.48
CA PHE A 130 -3.58 -21.37 -5.44
C PHE A 130 -2.10 -21.46 -5.09
N ALA A 131 -1.21 -21.44 -6.10
CA ALA A 131 0.23 -21.40 -5.87
C ALA A 131 0.70 -20.10 -5.18
N THR A 132 -0.03 -19.00 -5.35
CA THR A 132 0.34 -17.69 -4.77
C THR A 132 0.07 -17.60 -3.26
N PHE A 133 -0.92 -18.34 -2.76
CA PHE A 133 -1.37 -18.23 -1.36
C PHE A 133 -0.91 -19.34 -0.44
N ILE A 134 -0.69 -20.56 -0.97
CA ILE A 134 -0.32 -21.72 -0.15
C ILE A 134 1.20 -21.93 -0.28
N PRO A 135 2.00 -21.53 0.72
CA PRO A 135 3.44 -21.80 0.67
C PRO A 135 3.68 -23.30 0.80
N THR A 136 4.34 -23.91 -0.19
CA THR A 136 4.92 -25.25 -0.03
C THR A 136 6.12 -25.25 0.91
N ASN A 137 6.82 -24.10 1.00
CA ASN A 137 7.93 -23.87 1.91
C ASN A 137 7.95 -22.41 2.39
N ILE A 138 7.71 -22.20 3.68
CA ILE A 138 7.67 -20.86 4.28
C ILE A 138 9.02 -20.14 4.24
N PHE A 139 10.14 -20.84 4.40
CA PHE A 139 11.47 -20.23 4.36
C PHE A 139 11.79 -19.70 2.97
N ARG A 140 11.36 -20.43 1.93
CA ARG A 140 11.45 -19.96 0.55
C ARG A 140 10.60 -18.71 0.33
N SER A 141 9.34 -18.72 0.78
CA SER A 141 8.45 -17.55 0.67
C SER A 141 8.99 -16.34 1.42
N LEU A 142 9.66 -16.54 2.56
CA LEU A 142 10.34 -15.48 3.30
C LEU A 142 11.56 -14.93 2.53
N SER A 143 12.35 -15.80 1.87
CA SER A 143 13.52 -15.37 1.10
C SER A 143 13.17 -14.69 -0.22
N GLU A 144 12.07 -15.08 -0.86
CA GLU A 144 11.64 -14.58 -2.18
C GLU A 144 10.63 -13.42 -2.05
N GLU A 145 10.44 -12.86 -0.85
CA GLU A 145 9.49 -11.76 -0.57
C GLU A 145 8.03 -12.07 -0.97
N PHE A 146 7.60 -13.34 -0.92
CA PHE A 146 6.22 -13.75 -1.20
C PHE A 146 5.29 -13.49 -0.01
N VAL A 147 5.02 -12.22 0.26
CA VAL A 147 4.30 -11.76 1.46
C VAL A 147 2.91 -12.37 1.63
N PRO A 148 2.05 -12.54 0.58
CA PRO A 148 0.74 -13.15 0.75
C PRO A 148 0.80 -14.55 1.39
N ALA A 149 1.72 -15.40 0.91
CA ALA A 149 1.93 -16.73 1.43
C ALA A 149 2.44 -16.71 2.89
N VAL A 150 3.34 -15.77 3.21
CA VAL A 150 3.84 -15.57 4.59
C VAL A 150 2.71 -15.16 5.52
N VAL A 151 1.85 -14.22 5.13
CA VAL A 151 0.71 -13.78 5.96
C VAL A 151 -0.27 -14.92 6.21
N VAL A 152 -0.62 -15.70 5.18
CA VAL A 152 -1.50 -16.87 5.36
C VAL A 152 -0.93 -17.83 6.40
N PHE A 153 0.35 -18.17 6.28
CA PHE A 153 1.02 -19.01 7.27
C PHE A 153 0.96 -18.42 8.69
N CYS A 154 1.29 -17.13 8.84
CA CYS A 154 1.23 -16.43 10.12
C CYS A 154 -0.19 -16.40 10.73
N VAL A 155 -1.23 -16.27 9.90
CA VAL A 155 -2.63 -16.33 10.33
C VAL A 155 -2.97 -17.72 10.87
N PHE A 156 -2.59 -18.79 10.17
CA PHE A 156 -2.79 -20.15 10.66
C PHE A 156 -2.06 -20.40 11.98
N CYS A 157 -0.80 -19.97 12.09
CA CYS A 157 -0.04 -20.06 13.34
C CYS A 157 -0.72 -19.29 14.48
N GLY A 158 -1.15 -18.05 14.23
CA GLY A 158 -1.87 -17.24 15.21
C GLY A 158 -3.17 -17.90 15.67
N ILE A 159 -4.00 -18.39 14.73
CA ILE A 159 -5.26 -19.09 15.06
C ILE A 159 -4.99 -20.38 15.84
N ALA A 160 -3.96 -21.15 15.48
CA ALA A 160 -3.57 -22.35 16.23
C ALA A 160 -3.17 -22.00 17.67
N LEU A 161 -2.41 -20.91 17.85
CA LEU A 161 -2.03 -20.40 19.16
C LEU A 161 -3.24 -19.95 19.99
N ILE A 162 -4.34 -19.49 19.39
CA ILE A 162 -5.56 -19.13 20.16
C ILE A 162 -6.02 -20.29 21.04
N SER A 163 -5.94 -21.53 20.53
CA SER A 163 -6.46 -22.74 21.18
C SER A 163 -5.45 -23.49 22.05
N LEU A 164 -4.18 -23.06 22.08
CA LEU A 164 -3.12 -23.72 22.83
C LEU A 164 -3.07 -23.25 24.29
N PRO A 165 -3.04 -24.16 25.29
CA PRO A 165 -2.74 -23.79 26.67
C PRO A 165 -1.26 -23.38 26.81
N GLU A 166 -0.94 -22.58 27.82
CA GLU A 166 0.44 -22.18 28.17
C GLU A 166 1.23 -21.49 27.04
N LYS A 167 0.54 -20.84 26.09
CA LYS A 167 1.14 -20.10 24.96
C LYS A 167 1.92 -18.83 25.35
N GLU A 168 1.74 -18.30 26.55
CA GLU A 168 2.27 -16.99 26.98
C GLU A 168 3.80 -16.84 26.86
N PRO A 169 4.65 -17.82 27.19
CA PRO A 169 6.10 -17.68 27.03
C PRO A 169 6.52 -17.42 25.57
N LEU A 170 5.88 -18.11 24.61
CA LEU A 170 6.14 -17.90 23.19
C LEU A 170 5.62 -16.53 22.74
N LEU A 171 4.40 -16.17 23.13
CA LEU A 171 3.81 -14.86 22.76
C LEU A 171 4.62 -13.70 23.32
N ASN A 172 5.09 -13.79 24.56
CA ASN A 172 5.97 -12.80 25.20
C ASN A 172 7.30 -12.67 24.46
N PHE A 173 7.91 -13.79 24.05
CA PHE A 173 9.14 -13.78 23.25
C PHE A 173 8.94 -13.09 21.90
N LEU A 174 7.87 -13.45 21.18
CA LEU A 174 7.55 -12.84 19.90
C LEU A 174 7.24 -11.34 20.06
N ASP A 175 6.51 -10.93 21.08
CA ASP A 175 6.26 -9.52 21.37
C ASP A 175 7.58 -8.75 21.59
N LEU A 176 8.52 -9.29 22.36
CA LEU A 176 9.84 -8.68 22.55
C LEU A 176 10.59 -8.53 21.23
N CYS A 177 10.59 -9.56 20.38
CA CYS A 177 11.18 -9.49 19.04
C CYS A 177 10.53 -8.37 18.21
N SER A 178 9.19 -8.28 18.20
CA SER A 178 8.46 -7.24 17.47
C SER A 178 8.81 -5.84 17.96
N GLN A 179 8.95 -5.63 19.27
CA GLN A 179 9.33 -4.36 19.88
C GLN A 179 10.77 -3.95 19.52
N VAL A 180 11.70 -4.90 19.50
CA VAL A 180 13.09 -4.65 19.07
C VAL A 180 13.10 -4.18 17.62
N ILE A 181 12.41 -4.88 16.72
CA ILE A 181 12.34 -4.50 15.30
C ILE A 181 11.63 -3.14 15.14
N SER A 182 10.56 -2.89 15.90
CA SER A 182 9.88 -1.59 15.93
C SER A 182 10.80 -0.45 16.36
N ARG A 183 11.71 -0.68 17.32
CA ARG A 183 12.71 0.33 17.72
C ARG A 183 13.73 0.61 16.63
N ILE A 184 14.12 -0.41 15.86
CA ILE A 184 14.97 -0.22 14.67
C ILE A 184 14.22 0.65 13.65
N ASN A 185 12.94 0.40 13.42
CA ASN A 185 12.12 1.21 12.51
C ASN A 185 12.06 2.68 12.90
N LEU A 186 11.88 2.98 14.20
CA LEU A 186 11.91 4.36 14.71
C LEU A 186 13.24 5.07 14.42
N PHE A 187 14.36 4.34 14.40
CA PHE A 187 15.65 4.89 14.01
C PHE A 187 15.71 5.16 12.50
N LEU A 188 15.23 4.23 11.68
CA LEU A 188 15.21 4.38 10.21
C LEU A 188 14.31 5.54 9.76
N VAL A 189 13.21 5.79 10.46
CA VAL A 189 12.35 6.97 10.25
C VAL A 189 13.13 8.28 10.39
N ARG A 190 14.09 8.36 11.33
CA ARG A 190 14.91 9.57 11.51
C ARG A 190 15.89 9.78 10.37
N LEU A 191 16.28 8.71 9.68
CA LEU A 191 17.13 8.77 8.49
C LEU A 191 16.35 9.08 7.20
N ALA A 192 15.01 9.05 7.26
CA ALA A 192 14.14 9.27 6.11
C ALA A 192 14.46 10.55 5.32
N PRO A 193 14.69 11.74 5.92
CA PRO A 193 14.96 12.94 5.12
C PRO A 193 16.14 12.80 4.15
N ILE A 194 17.20 12.09 4.57
CA ILE A 194 18.41 11.89 3.75
C ILE A 194 18.16 10.81 2.70
N GLY A 195 17.58 9.67 3.11
CA GLY A 195 17.28 8.57 2.20
C GLY A 195 16.29 8.97 1.10
N LEU A 196 15.24 9.73 1.47
CA LEU A 196 14.21 10.18 0.55
C LEU A 196 14.70 11.31 -0.37
N PHE A 197 15.57 12.21 0.11
CA PHE A 197 16.27 13.17 -0.76
C PHE A 197 17.06 12.44 -1.86
N ALA A 198 17.87 11.45 -1.48
CA ALA A 198 18.69 10.69 -2.42
C ALA A 198 17.86 9.90 -3.44
N LEU A 199 16.79 9.24 -2.98
CA LEU A 199 15.86 8.49 -3.85
C LEU A 199 15.15 9.40 -4.85
N THR A 200 14.64 10.54 -4.40
CA THR A 200 13.84 11.43 -5.24
C THR A 200 14.71 12.24 -6.19
N ALA A 201 15.93 12.63 -5.78
CA ALA A 201 16.91 13.25 -6.67
C ALA A 201 17.35 12.33 -7.81
N SER A 202 17.71 11.08 -7.50
CA SER A 202 18.07 10.11 -8.54
C SER A 202 16.90 9.82 -9.47
N ALA A 203 15.69 9.61 -8.93
CA ALA A 203 14.51 9.33 -9.75
C ALA A 203 14.09 10.51 -10.64
N ALA A 204 14.21 11.74 -10.14
CA ALA A 204 13.89 12.93 -10.93
C ALA A 204 14.98 13.28 -11.96
N GLY A 205 16.24 12.89 -11.72
CA GLY A 205 17.34 13.13 -12.66
C GLY A 205 17.36 12.21 -13.88
N THR A 206 16.76 11.02 -13.79
CA THR A 206 16.68 10.04 -14.90
C THR A 206 15.38 10.15 -15.71
N LEU A 207 14.59 11.21 -15.49
CA LEU A 207 13.30 11.40 -16.15
C LEU A 207 13.46 11.96 -17.57
N HIS A 208 12.99 11.24 -18.59
CA HIS A 208 13.00 11.71 -19.99
C HIS A 208 11.65 12.35 -20.34
N ILE A 209 11.66 13.68 -20.55
CA ILE A 209 10.44 14.49 -20.74
C ILE A 209 9.71 14.15 -22.05
N ASP A 210 10.44 13.74 -23.09
CA ASP A 210 9.88 13.47 -24.42
C ASP A 210 8.91 12.27 -24.43
N GLU A 211 9.17 11.26 -23.61
CA GLU A 211 8.34 10.06 -23.48
C GLU A 211 7.04 10.33 -22.69
N LEU A 212 7.06 11.34 -21.81
CA LEU A 212 5.92 11.77 -21.00
C LEU A 212 4.78 12.34 -21.85
N SER A 213 5.12 12.94 -23.01
CA SER A 213 4.17 13.63 -23.90
C SER A 213 3.07 12.71 -24.43
N ARG A 214 3.40 11.46 -24.76
CA ARG A 214 2.44 10.45 -25.26
C ARG A 214 1.55 9.88 -24.16
N LEU A 215 1.99 9.97 -22.91
CA LEU A 215 1.32 9.43 -21.73
C LEU A 215 0.61 10.49 -20.89
N GLN A 216 0.67 11.76 -21.31
CA GLN A 216 0.16 12.88 -20.50
C GLN A 216 -1.29 12.68 -20.04
N ALA A 217 -2.17 12.17 -20.90
CA ALA A 217 -3.58 11.97 -20.58
C ALA A 217 -3.74 10.90 -19.49
N TYR A 218 -3.02 9.78 -19.61
CA TYR A 218 -3.00 8.73 -18.59
C TYR A 218 -2.44 9.23 -17.26
N LEU A 219 -1.27 9.90 -17.29
CA LEU A 219 -0.59 10.36 -16.07
C LEU A 219 -1.38 11.43 -15.32
N LEU A 220 -2.00 12.37 -16.05
CA LEU A 220 -2.85 13.38 -15.45
C LEU A 220 -4.11 12.76 -14.84
N LEU A 221 -4.79 11.88 -15.58
CA LEU A 221 -6.00 11.21 -15.08
C LEU A 221 -5.69 10.35 -13.85
N TYR A 222 -4.69 9.46 -13.95
CA TYR A 222 -4.30 8.58 -12.86
C TYR A 222 -3.79 9.37 -11.64
N GLY A 223 -2.96 10.40 -11.88
CA GLY A 223 -2.47 11.28 -10.82
C GLY A 223 -3.60 12.00 -10.10
N PHE A 224 -4.56 12.57 -10.85
CA PHE A 224 -5.74 13.21 -10.30
C PHE A 224 -6.58 12.24 -9.46
N VAL A 225 -6.84 11.04 -9.99
CA VAL A 225 -7.62 9.98 -9.32
C VAL A 225 -6.93 9.49 -8.03
N CYS A 226 -5.61 9.32 -8.04
CA CYS A 226 -4.86 8.96 -6.84
C CYS A 226 -4.91 10.08 -5.79
N LEU A 227 -4.69 11.34 -6.17
CA LEU A 227 -4.70 12.48 -5.25
C LEU A 227 -6.09 12.70 -4.63
N ILE A 228 -7.15 12.67 -5.43
CA ILE A 228 -8.52 12.81 -4.91
C ILE A 228 -8.88 11.64 -4.00
N THR A 229 -8.36 10.43 -4.26
CA THR A 229 -8.59 9.27 -3.39
C THR A 229 -7.87 9.42 -2.04
N VAL A 230 -6.60 9.83 -2.05
CA VAL A 230 -5.77 9.99 -0.84
C VAL A 230 -6.27 11.14 0.04
N PHE A 231 -6.57 12.31 -0.55
CA PHE A 231 -6.89 13.51 0.20
C PHE A 231 -8.40 13.79 0.29
N GLY A 232 -9.21 13.21 -0.58
CA GLY A 232 -10.67 13.43 -0.59
C GLY A 232 -11.42 12.18 -0.15
N VAL A 233 -11.54 11.20 -1.05
CA VAL A 233 -12.48 10.08 -0.91
C VAL A 233 -12.23 9.27 0.36
N LEU A 234 -10.99 8.82 0.62
CA LEU A 234 -10.71 7.97 1.78
C LEU A 234 -10.85 8.74 3.11
N PRO A 235 -10.25 9.92 3.29
CA PRO A 235 -10.44 10.68 4.53
C PRO A 235 -11.90 11.02 4.81
N LEU A 236 -12.65 11.46 3.80
CA LEU A 236 -14.08 11.77 3.97
C LEU A 236 -14.89 10.51 4.32
N PHE A 237 -14.59 9.38 3.69
CA PHE A 237 -15.22 8.11 3.99
C PHE A 237 -14.96 7.69 5.45
N VAL A 238 -13.71 7.79 5.92
CA VAL A 238 -13.34 7.49 7.32
C VAL A 238 -14.05 8.43 8.30
N CYS A 239 -14.08 9.74 8.03
CA CYS A 239 -14.76 10.72 8.89
C CYS A 239 -16.28 10.55 8.91
N SER A 240 -16.87 9.95 7.87
CA SER A 240 -18.31 9.67 7.84
C SER A 240 -18.71 8.46 8.69
N LEU A 241 -17.78 7.53 8.91
CA LEU A 241 -18.01 6.28 9.64
C LEU A 241 -17.43 6.28 11.05
N THR A 242 -16.43 7.12 11.33
CA THR A 242 -15.72 7.18 12.61
C THR A 242 -15.72 8.61 13.17
N ARG A 243 -15.32 8.77 14.43
CA ARG A 243 -15.22 10.08 15.09
C ARG A 243 -13.91 10.83 14.78
N ILE A 244 -12.98 10.17 14.08
CA ILE A 244 -11.66 10.73 13.78
C ILE A 244 -11.79 11.91 12.83
N GLY A 245 -11.19 13.04 13.24
CA GLY A 245 -11.14 14.25 12.43
C GLY A 245 -10.29 14.09 11.17
N TYR A 246 -10.74 14.70 10.07
CA TYR A 246 -10.06 14.69 8.77
C TYR A 246 -8.58 15.08 8.87
N TRP A 247 -8.29 16.15 9.61
CA TRP A 247 -6.93 16.66 9.76
C TRP A 247 -6.05 15.76 10.61
N ASP A 248 -6.62 15.05 11.58
CA ASP A 248 -5.86 14.15 12.44
C ASP A 248 -5.49 12.88 11.69
N LEU A 249 -6.42 12.35 10.87
CA LEU A 249 -6.14 11.28 9.93
C LEU A 249 -5.02 11.66 8.95
N LEU A 250 -5.11 12.84 8.32
CA LEU A 250 -4.07 13.29 7.38
C LEU A 250 -2.72 13.44 8.08
N ARG A 251 -2.67 14.04 9.27
CA ARG A 251 -1.43 14.19 10.07
C ARG A 251 -0.80 12.85 10.40
N ALA A 252 -1.60 11.86 10.79
CA ALA A 252 -1.12 10.51 11.05
C ALA A 252 -0.55 9.86 9.78
N ALA A 253 -1.20 10.06 8.64
CA ALA A 253 -0.78 9.47 7.36
C ALA A 253 0.47 10.12 6.75
N GLN A 254 0.85 11.35 7.13
CA GLN A 254 1.94 12.09 6.47
C GLN A 254 3.24 11.30 6.35
N GLU A 255 3.71 10.75 7.47
CA GLU A 255 4.99 10.06 7.54
C GLU A 255 5.02 8.77 6.68
N PRO A 256 4.05 7.85 6.82
CA PRO A 256 3.98 6.69 5.93
C PRO A 256 3.69 7.06 4.46
N LEU A 257 2.91 8.11 4.18
CA LEU A 257 2.69 8.58 2.80
C LEU A 257 3.99 9.06 2.14
N TYR A 258 4.80 9.83 2.86
CA TYR A 258 6.09 10.29 2.34
C TYR A 258 7.08 9.14 2.17
N THR A 259 7.07 8.17 3.07
CA THR A 259 7.87 6.96 2.90
C THR A 259 7.43 6.22 1.63
N ALA A 260 6.13 5.95 1.46
CA ALA A 260 5.62 5.19 0.31
C ALA A 260 5.88 5.89 -1.03
N ILE A 261 5.62 7.20 -1.15
CA ILE A 261 5.90 7.94 -2.39
C ILE A 261 7.39 7.93 -2.72
N ALA A 262 8.26 7.92 -1.71
CA ALA A 262 9.68 8.07 -1.94
C ALA A 262 10.40 6.72 -2.14
N THR A 263 9.88 5.63 -1.56
CA THR A 263 10.40 4.27 -1.75
C THR A 263 9.73 3.52 -2.91
N GLY A 264 8.52 3.91 -3.30
CA GLY A 264 7.72 3.19 -4.30
C GLY A 264 7.40 1.75 -3.89
N LYS A 265 7.31 1.51 -2.58
CA LYS A 265 6.89 0.23 -2.01
C LYS A 265 6.02 0.45 -0.77
N LEU A 266 4.72 0.13 -0.84
CA LEU A 266 3.82 0.17 0.31
C LEU A 266 4.33 -0.65 1.50
N PHE A 267 4.88 -1.83 1.22
CA PHE A 267 5.42 -2.76 2.22
C PHE A 267 6.36 -2.07 3.22
N VAL A 268 7.22 -1.21 2.71
CA VAL A 268 8.24 -0.50 3.46
C VAL A 268 7.65 0.45 4.51
N ALA A 269 6.42 0.94 4.29
CA ALA A 269 5.72 1.83 5.21
C ALA A 269 4.88 1.11 6.27
N LEU A 270 4.74 -0.23 6.23
CA LEU A 270 3.85 -0.97 7.14
C LEU A 270 4.08 -0.70 8.63
N PRO A 271 5.33 -0.70 9.14
CA PRO A 271 5.55 -0.44 10.57
C PRO A 271 5.11 0.96 10.98
N GLN A 272 5.32 1.96 10.10
CA GLN A 272 4.87 3.33 10.34
C GLN A 272 3.33 3.40 10.32
N ILE A 273 2.67 2.69 9.40
CA ILE A 273 1.20 2.62 9.35
C ILE A 273 0.65 2.08 10.67
N VAL A 274 1.22 0.99 11.18
CA VAL A 274 0.81 0.40 12.46
C VAL A 274 0.95 1.41 13.60
N GLU A 275 2.13 2.01 13.78
CA GLU A 275 2.40 3.00 14.83
C GLU A 275 1.42 4.18 14.77
N LYS A 276 1.14 4.70 13.57
CA LYS A 276 0.24 5.85 13.39
C LYS A 276 -1.23 5.49 13.60
N CYS A 277 -1.65 4.28 13.25
CA CYS A 277 -2.99 3.79 13.56
C CYS A 277 -3.19 3.64 15.07
N GLU A 278 -2.21 3.07 15.79
CA GLU A 278 -2.26 3.00 17.26
C GLU A 278 -2.35 4.40 17.88
N TRP A 279 -1.54 5.34 17.41
CA TRP A 279 -1.55 6.72 17.88
C TRP A 279 -2.91 7.41 17.66
N LEU A 280 -3.58 7.17 16.53
CA LEU A 280 -4.91 7.70 16.24
C LEU A 280 -5.97 7.09 17.17
N ILE A 281 -5.97 5.77 17.29
CA ILE A 281 -6.93 5.02 18.09
C ILE A 281 -6.84 5.43 19.57
N ASN A 282 -5.63 5.54 20.12
CA ASN A 282 -5.41 5.89 21.53
C ASN A 282 -5.82 7.33 21.88
N GLN A 283 -5.92 8.24 20.91
CA GLN A 283 -6.40 9.61 21.17
C GLN A 283 -7.93 9.69 21.30
N GLU A 284 -8.67 8.85 20.58
CA GLU A 284 -10.14 8.85 20.61
C GLU A 284 -10.69 8.11 21.84
N ALA A 285 -10.01 7.05 22.31
CA ALA A 285 -10.46 6.23 23.43
C ALA A 285 -9.34 6.00 24.48
N PRO A 286 -9.01 7.02 25.31
CA PRO A 286 -7.94 6.92 26.30
C PRO A 286 -8.25 5.96 27.48
N GLU A 287 -9.50 5.51 27.66
CA GLU A 287 -9.92 4.67 28.80
C GLU A 287 -10.06 3.17 28.49
N THR A 288 -9.87 2.73 27.25
CA THR A 288 -9.91 1.30 26.90
C THR A 288 -8.59 0.62 27.30
N HIS A 289 -8.69 -0.35 28.22
CA HIS A 289 -7.58 -1.17 28.72
C HIS A 289 -6.67 -1.77 27.62
N PRO A 290 -5.41 -2.15 27.94
CA PRO A 290 -4.40 -2.68 27.01
C PRO A 290 -4.76 -3.95 26.22
N THR A 291 -5.99 -4.47 26.38
CA THR A 291 -6.53 -5.64 25.66
C THR A 291 -7.30 -5.27 24.38
N GLU A 292 -7.49 -3.99 24.10
CA GLU A 292 -7.98 -3.47 22.79
C GLU A 292 -6.86 -2.94 21.87
N GLU A 293 -5.62 -2.83 22.38
CA GLU A 293 -4.40 -2.44 21.65
C GLU A 293 -4.01 -3.38 20.49
N ALA A 294 -4.69 -4.51 20.33
CA ALA A 294 -4.38 -5.50 19.31
C ALA A 294 -4.98 -5.21 17.92
N THR A 295 -5.89 -4.24 17.76
CA THR A 295 -6.62 -4.06 16.51
C THR A 295 -5.72 -3.64 15.35
N ALA A 296 -4.95 -2.56 15.49
CA ALA A 296 -4.09 -2.06 14.40
C ALA A 296 -2.93 -3.01 14.08
N ASN A 297 -2.27 -3.55 15.12
CA ASN A 297 -1.16 -4.49 14.98
C ASN A 297 -1.54 -5.81 14.29
N VAL A 298 -2.79 -6.25 14.43
CA VAL A 298 -3.28 -7.46 13.74
C VAL A 298 -3.81 -7.09 12.36
N LEU A 299 -4.59 -6.03 12.26
CA LEU A 299 -5.36 -5.74 11.05
C LEU A 299 -4.50 -5.21 9.91
N VAL A 300 -3.52 -4.35 10.17
CA VAL A 300 -2.64 -3.81 9.11
C VAL A 300 -1.83 -4.93 8.44
N PRO A 301 -1.11 -5.81 9.17
CA PRO A 301 -0.39 -6.91 8.53
C PRO A 301 -1.32 -7.95 7.89
N LEU A 302 -2.48 -8.21 8.50
CA LEU A 302 -3.49 -9.11 7.95
C LEU A 302 -4.07 -8.61 6.62
N ALA A 303 -4.27 -7.30 6.49
CA ALA A 303 -4.86 -6.67 5.32
C ALA A 303 -3.87 -6.52 4.16
N TYR A 304 -2.56 -6.43 4.44
CA TYR A 304 -1.53 -6.16 3.42
C TYR A 304 -1.54 -7.09 2.18
N PRO A 305 -1.74 -8.42 2.29
CA PRO A 305 -1.83 -9.30 1.13
C PRO A 305 -3.01 -8.98 0.20
N PHE A 306 -4.06 -8.38 0.75
CA PHE A 306 -5.24 -8.06 -0.02
C PHE A 306 -4.98 -6.86 -0.93
N PRO A 307 -5.51 -6.87 -2.16
CA PRO A 307 -5.45 -5.75 -3.08
C PRO A 307 -5.85 -4.44 -2.40
N HIS A 308 -4.90 -3.52 -2.26
CA HIS A 308 -5.20 -2.17 -1.81
C HIS A 308 -5.72 -1.33 -2.98
N LEU A 309 -6.39 -0.23 -2.67
CA LEU A 309 -6.98 0.66 -3.66
C LEU A 309 -5.98 1.16 -4.71
N GLY A 310 -4.71 1.38 -4.36
CA GLY A 310 -3.68 1.74 -5.34
C GLY A 310 -3.52 0.74 -6.49
N LYS A 311 -3.57 -0.56 -6.20
CA LYS A 311 -3.56 -1.60 -7.25
C LYS A 311 -4.82 -1.54 -8.09
N ILE A 312 -5.98 -1.36 -7.46
CA ILE A 312 -7.27 -1.28 -8.15
C ILE A 312 -7.32 -0.06 -9.07
N LEU A 313 -6.87 1.11 -8.61
CA LEU A 313 -6.83 2.33 -9.41
C LEU A 313 -5.87 2.21 -10.61
N SER A 314 -4.86 1.33 -10.54
CA SER A 314 -3.97 1.08 -11.69
C SER A 314 -4.73 0.58 -12.92
N PHE A 315 -5.93 0.03 -12.76
CA PHE A 315 -6.80 -0.40 -13.85
C PHE A 315 -7.43 0.73 -14.67
N VAL A 316 -7.31 1.98 -14.22
CA VAL A 316 -7.51 3.14 -15.10
C VAL A 316 -6.63 3.04 -16.35
N PHE A 317 -5.47 2.37 -16.26
CA PHE A 317 -4.61 2.09 -17.41
C PHE A 317 -5.30 1.24 -18.50
N ILE A 318 -6.14 0.28 -18.13
CA ILE A 318 -6.84 -0.58 -19.09
C ILE A 318 -7.89 0.24 -19.84
N SER A 319 -8.63 1.09 -19.13
CA SER A 319 -9.57 2.02 -19.75
C SER A 319 -8.88 3.03 -20.66
N PHE A 320 -7.73 3.56 -20.22
CA PHE A 320 -6.88 4.41 -21.06
C PHE A 320 -6.37 3.66 -22.29
N SER A 321 -5.96 2.40 -22.16
CA SER A 321 -5.46 1.57 -23.26
C SER A 321 -6.52 1.32 -24.32
N ALA A 322 -7.74 1.00 -23.89
CA ALA A 322 -8.89 0.88 -24.79
C ALA A 322 -9.14 2.19 -25.53
N TRP A 323 -9.24 3.30 -24.79
CA TRP A 323 -9.41 4.64 -25.35
C TRP A 323 -8.29 5.02 -26.34
N TYR A 324 -7.04 4.68 -26.02
CA TYR A 324 -5.86 4.99 -26.82
C TYR A 324 -5.85 4.25 -28.17
N VAL A 325 -6.42 3.05 -28.23
CA VAL A 325 -6.55 2.24 -29.46
C VAL A 325 -7.89 2.49 -30.16
N GLY A 326 -8.73 3.40 -29.66
CA GLY A 326 -10.04 3.71 -30.25
C GLY A 326 -11.10 2.67 -29.96
N GLN A 327 -10.90 1.81 -28.96
CA GLN A 327 -11.91 0.88 -28.45
C GLN A 327 -12.62 1.51 -27.25
N GLU A 328 -13.94 1.62 -27.30
CA GLU A 328 -14.73 2.10 -26.16
C GLU A 328 -15.16 0.92 -25.27
N LEU A 329 -14.74 0.94 -24.01
CA LEU A 329 -15.29 0.04 -22.99
C LEU A 329 -16.60 0.64 -22.48
N THR A 330 -17.68 -0.12 -22.62
CA THR A 330 -18.96 0.25 -22.00
C THR A 330 -18.81 0.34 -20.48
N PRO A 331 -19.61 1.17 -19.77
CA PRO A 331 -19.54 1.27 -18.31
C PRO A 331 -19.67 -0.09 -17.60
N THR A 332 -20.48 -0.99 -18.16
CA THR A 332 -20.61 -2.37 -17.66
C THR A 332 -19.34 -3.19 -17.87
N GLN A 333 -18.68 -3.09 -19.03
CA GLN A 333 -17.40 -3.75 -19.26
C GLN A 333 -16.30 -3.20 -18.36
N THR A 334 -16.25 -1.88 -18.13
CA THR A 334 -15.31 -1.25 -17.20
C THR A 334 -15.54 -1.71 -15.76
N LEU A 335 -16.81 -1.85 -15.34
CA LEU A 335 -17.16 -2.38 -14.03
C LEU A 335 -16.69 -3.83 -13.87
N VAL A 336 -16.94 -4.67 -14.89
CA VAL A 336 -16.48 -6.07 -14.92
C VAL A 336 -14.95 -6.12 -14.91
N MET A 337 -14.28 -5.28 -15.70
CA MET A 337 -12.82 -5.17 -15.77
C MET A 337 -12.20 -4.80 -14.42
N ALA A 338 -12.74 -3.79 -13.74
CA ALA A 338 -12.25 -3.39 -12.43
C ALA A 338 -12.52 -4.49 -11.37
N GLY A 339 -13.65 -5.20 -11.48
CA GLY A 339 -13.99 -6.33 -10.62
C GLY A 339 -13.07 -7.53 -10.81
N THR A 340 -12.89 -8.01 -12.05
CA THR A 340 -11.96 -9.11 -12.36
C THR A 340 -10.53 -8.71 -12.04
N GLY A 341 -10.15 -7.49 -12.39
CA GLY A 341 -8.87 -6.86 -12.04
C GLY A 341 -8.58 -6.91 -10.55
N THR A 342 -9.56 -6.55 -9.71
CA THR A 342 -9.42 -6.59 -8.24
C THR A 342 -9.11 -8.00 -7.76
N VAL A 343 -9.79 -9.03 -8.28
CA VAL A 343 -9.49 -10.43 -7.94
C VAL A 343 -8.12 -10.83 -8.46
N SER A 344 -7.75 -10.49 -9.69
CA SER A 344 -6.43 -10.80 -10.23
C SER A 344 -5.27 -10.05 -9.56
N SER A 345 -5.54 -8.92 -8.88
CA SER A 345 -4.54 -8.08 -8.18
C SER A 345 -3.85 -8.75 -7.00
N PHE A 346 -4.30 -9.95 -6.62
CA PHE A 346 -3.54 -10.80 -5.70
C PHE A 346 -2.20 -11.22 -6.31
N ALA A 347 -2.13 -11.33 -7.64
CA ALA A 347 -0.88 -11.38 -8.37
C ALA A 347 -0.23 -9.99 -8.46
N SER A 348 0.99 -9.93 -9.01
CA SER A 348 1.66 -8.66 -9.29
C SER A 348 0.88 -7.86 -10.35
N PRO A 349 0.89 -6.51 -10.32
CA PRO A 349 0.40 -5.67 -11.42
C PRO A 349 1.01 -6.06 -12.77
N LEU A 350 2.27 -6.50 -12.80
CA LEU A 350 2.96 -6.95 -14.02
C LEU A 350 2.41 -8.27 -14.60
N VAL A 351 1.63 -9.02 -13.84
CA VAL A 351 0.88 -10.20 -14.31
C VAL A 351 -0.56 -9.81 -14.62
N THR A 352 -1.15 -8.98 -13.77
CA THR A 352 -2.57 -8.62 -13.84
C THR A 352 -2.89 -7.73 -15.04
N ILE A 353 -2.07 -6.72 -15.32
CA ILE A 353 -2.30 -5.80 -16.45
C ILE A 353 -2.29 -6.53 -17.80
N PRO A 354 -1.25 -7.33 -18.15
CA PRO A 354 -1.29 -8.10 -19.40
C PRO A 354 -2.45 -9.10 -19.46
N TYR A 355 -2.82 -9.73 -18.33
CA TYR A 355 -4.01 -10.57 -18.25
C TYR A 355 -5.29 -9.80 -18.61
N LEU A 356 -5.47 -8.57 -18.08
CA LEU A 356 -6.63 -7.74 -18.41
C LEU A 356 -6.58 -7.21 -19.85
N LEU A 357 -5.40 -6.86 -20.38
CA LEU A 357 -5.27 -6.49 -21.79
C LEU A 357 -5.73 -7.63 -22.69
N ASP A 358 -5.30 -8.87 -22.40
CA ASP A 358 -5.71 -10.06 -23.15
C ASP A 358 -7.22 -10.31 -23.03
N GLN A 359 -7.74 -10.28 -21.79
CA GLN A 359 -9.16 -10.50 -21.51
C GLN A 359 -10.08 -9.55 -22.29
N PHE A 360 -9.65 -8.30 -22.49
CA PHE A 360 -10.41 -7.27 -23.20
C PHE A 360 -9.97 -7.08 -24.66
N GLN A 361 -9.15 -8.00 -25.19
CA GLN A 361 -8.66 -8.01 -26.57
C GLN A 361 -7.87 -6.75 -26.98
N LEU A 362 -7.15 -6.17 -26.02
CA LEU A 362 -6.29 -5.02 -26.23
C LEU A 362 -4.86 -5.46 -26.61
N PRO A 363 -4.15 -4.69 -27.46
CA PRO A 363 -2.78 -5.02 -27.84
C PRO A 363 -1.84 -5.13 -26.63
N GLN A 364 -1.08 -6.22 -26.55
CA GLN A 364 -0.14 -6.49 -25.45
C GLN A 364 1.04 -5.50 -25.44
N ASP A 365 1.43 -4.95 -26.59
CA ASP A 365 2.51 -3.96 -26.71
C ASP A 365 2.24 -2.69 -25.87
N LEU A 366 0.98 -2.42 -25.51
CA LEU A 366 0.61 -1.33 -24.61
C LEU A 366 1.20 -1.52 -23.20
N ILE A 367 1.61 -2.72 -22.79
CA ILE A 367 2.26 -2.93 -21.49
C ILE A 367 3.51 -2.04 -21.32
N GLY A 368 4.21 -1.72 -22.41
CA GLY A 368 5.33 -0.79 -22.40
C GLY A 368 4.92 0.60 -21.88
N LEU A 369 3.72 1.06 -22.25
CA LEU A 369 3.14 2.33 -21.78
C LEU A 369 2.75 2.32 -20.30
N PHE A 370 2.52 1.15 -19.72
CA PHE A 370 2.31 0.99 -18.27
C PHE A 370 3.63 0.99 -17.50
N ILE A 371 4.63 0.28 -18.02
CA ILE A 371 5.93 0.08 -17.37
C ILE A 371 6.75 1.38 -17.38
N LEU A 372 6.74 2.12 -18.49
CA LEU A 372 7.57 3.30 -18.71
C LEU A 372 7.39 4.38 -17.63
N PRO A 373 6.16 4.84 -17.31
CA PRO A 373 5.94 5.76 -16.18
C PRO A 373 5.80 5.03 -14.84
N GLY A 374 6.04 3.71 -14.80
CA GLY A 374 5.80 2.84 -13.66
C GLY A 374 6.41 3.37 -12.37
N PHE A 375 7.58 4.01 -12.45
CA PHE A 375 8.21 4.58 -11.28
C PHE A 375 7.37 5.70 -10.63
N MET A 376 6.56 6.48 -11.38
CA MET A 376 5.63 7.49 -10.83
C MET A 376 4.31 6.86 -10.43
N THR A 377 3.73 6.05 -11.32
CA THR A 377 2.37 5.52 -11.14
C THR A 377 2.31 4.52 -9.99
N MET A 378 3.35 3.71 -9.80
CA MET A 378 3.47 2.82 -8.64
C MET A 378 3.62 3.62 -7.33
N ARG A 379 4.42 4.69 -7.31
CA ARG A 379 4.56 5.56 -6.11
C ARG A 379 3.24 6.20 -5.69
N LEU A 380 2.46 6.71 -6.65
CA LEU A 380 1.13 7.26 -6.38
C LEU A 380 0.13 6.19 -5.94
N GLY A 381 0.19 5.00 -6.55
CA GLY A 381 -0.60 3.85 -6.13
C GLY A 381 -0.29 3.43 -4.70
N ASP A 382 0.98 3.42 -4.31
CA ASP A 382 1.40 3.07 -2.95
C ASP A 382 0.96 4.12 -1.93
N MET A 383 0.91 5.41 -2.27
CA MET A 383 0.30 6.43 -1.41
C MET A 383 -1.18 6.12 -1.13
N VAL A 384 -1.94 5.76 -2.18
CA VAL A 384 -3.32 5.30 -2.02
C VAL A 384 -3.37 4.04 -1.15
N GLY A 385 -2.41 3.14 -1.31
CA GLY A 385 -2.24 1.95 -0.48
C GLY A 385 -2.06 2.26 1.01
N VAL A 386 -1.22 3.25 1.34
CA VAL A 386 -1.03 3.71 2.73
C VAL A 386 -2.34 4.20 3.31
N MET A 387 -3.00 5.14 2.62
CA MET A 387 -4.26 5.71 3.11
C MET A 387 -5.36 4.65 3.20
N HIS A 388 -5.40 3.70 2.27
CA HIS A 388 -6.32 2.56 2.32
C HIS A 388 -6.09 1.71 3.58
N MET A 389 -4.84 1.38 3.91
CA MET A 389 -4.53 0.56 5.08
C MET A 389 -4.86 1.27 6.38
N ILE A 390 -4.61 2.58 6.47
CA ILE A 390 -5.02 3.39 7.63
C ILE A 390 -6.55 3.44 7.71
N ALA A 391 -7.24 3.75 6.61
CA ALA A 391 -8.69 3.83 6.55
C ALA A 391 -9.37 2.52 6.94
N LEU A 392 -8.94 1.40 6.34
CA LEU A 392 -9.44 0.07 6.69
C LEU A 392 -9.27 -0.20 8.19
N THR A 393 -8.10 0.11 8.73
CA THR A 393 -7.77 -0.18 10.13
C THR A 393 -8.63 0.63 11.10
N VAL A 394 -8.77 1.91 10.82
CA VAL A 394 -9.55 2.86 11.62
C VAL A 394 -11.05 2.58 11.54
N ILE A 395 -11.58 2.16 10.39
CA ILE A 395 -13.01 1.86 10.21
C ILE A 395 -13.44 0.60 10.96
N VAL A 396 -12.53 -0.36 11.11
CA VAL A 396 -12.82 -1.67 11.72
C VAL A 396 -12.69 -1.64 13.25
N TYR A 397 -11.85 -0.72 13.75
CA TYR A 397 -11.80 -0.35 15.16
C TYR A 397 -13.17 0.20 15.60
#